data_AF-A0A7X0CH66-F1
#
_entry.id   AF-A0A7X0CH66-F1
#
_cell.length_a   1.000
_cell.length_b   1.000
_cell.length_c   1.000
_cell.angle_alpha   90.00
_cell.angle_beta   90.00
_cell.angle_gamma   90.00
#
_symmetry.space_group_name_H-M   'P 1'
#
loop_
_entity.id
_entity.type
_entity.pdbx_description
1 polymer ?
#
loop_
_entity_poly.entity_id
_entity_poly.type
_entity_poly.pdbx_seq_one_letter_code
_entity_poly.pdbx_strand_id
1 'polypeptide(L)'
;MKKVIKSIILIAGLAIAAPQLHAQVSVGLSVRIGPPAIPVYEQPICPADGYLWTPGYWAYGDGGYYWVPGAWVAPPSIGVLWTPAWWGFDGGVYAFHSGYWGPHVGFYGGINYGFGYGGSGYYGGRWSGGHFAYNTAVSHVNRTIIHNTYVNNSFARNNSRASFNGRGGVTARPSRNDQMAARDRHIPATSNQMAHQRTASTNRSQFASANHGRPAVAAERANTKAVNRQASAQHATARATNHSANAQRSVARATNHSANAQHSVARATNHQARATNNRQASAQHSVARSNTNTQHANVSRQPSVQHNAPQRISMQQHQANRAPAPRPMGQPQQHSQPQHQASRPSPGGEHRK
;
A
#
# COMPACT_ATOMS: atom_id res chain seq x y z
N MET A 1 -61.15 -36.47 23.60
CA MET A 1 -61.43 -35.66 22.39
C MET A 1 -60.11 -35.23 21.77
N LYS A 2 -59.92 -35.58 20.49
CA LYS A 2 -58.79 -35.23 19.60
C LYS A 2 -58.50 -33.72 19.63
N LYS A 3 -57.22 -33.30 19.61
CA LYS A 3 -56.61 -32.52 18.49
C LYS A 3 -55.26 -31.81 18.81
N VAL A 4 -54.23 -32.27 18.09
CA VAL A 4 -53.14 -31.56 17.35
C VAL A 4 -51.94 -30.91 18.08
N ILE A 5 -50.80 -31.61 18.00
CA ILE A 5 -49.44 -31.21 17.58
C ILE A 5 -49.19 -29.71 17.36
N LYS A 6 -48.11 -29.19 17.98
CA LYS A 6 -47.12 -28.34 17.29
C LYS A 6 -45.80 -28.31 18.05
N SER A 7 -44.83 -29.03 17.49
CA SER A 7 -43.40 -28.87 17.74
C SER A 7 -43.02 -27.40 17.58
N ILE A 8 -42.44 -26.80 18.61
CA ILE A 8 -41.68 -25.55 18.47
C ILE A 8 -40.23 -25.93 18.72
N ILE A 9 -39.50 -25.96 17.61
CA ILE A 9 -38.07 -26.16 17.51
C ILE A 9 -37.39 -25.04 18.30
N LEU A 10 -36.59 -25.44 19.28
CA LEU A 10 -35.62 -24.61 19.98
C LEU A 10 -34.53 -24.20 18.98
N ILE A 11 -34.73 -23.10 18.24
CA ILE A 11 -33.62 -22.45 17.54
C ILE A 11 -32.89 -21.62 18.59
N ALA A 12 -31.91 -22.24 19.23
CA ALA A 12 -30.87 -21.52 19.95
C ALA A 12 -30.18 -20.58 18.95
N GLY A 13 -30.55 -19.31 19.00
CA GLY A 13 -29.86 -18.25 18.28
C GLY A 13 -28.44 -18.15 18.83
N LEU A 14 -27.50 -18.80 18.14
CA LEU A 14 -26.08 -18.60 18.34
C LEU A 14 -25.77 -17.17 17.90
N ALA A 15 -25.87 -16.22 18.83
CA ALA A 15 -25.33 -14.89 18.66
C ALA A 15 -23.81 -15.04 18.54
N ILE A 16 -23.32 -15.11 17.31
CA ILE A 16 -21.90 -14.98 17.01
C ILE A 16 -21.53 -13.57 17.45
N ALA A 17 -20.97 -13.45 18.65
CA ALA A 17 -20.29 -12.25 19.09
C ALA A 17 -19.16 -12.00 18.08
N ALA A 18 -19.38 -11.05 17.16
CA ALA A 18 -18.30 -10.56 16.33
C ALA A 18 -17.22 -10.03 17.28
N PRO A 19 -15.96 -10.48 17.19
CA PRO A 19 -14.90 -9.86 17.96
C PRO A 19 -14.84 -8.40 17.52
N GLN A 20 -15.24 -7.49 18.41
CA GLN A 20 -14.96 -6.08 18.27
C GLN A 20 -13.44 -5.98 18.36
N LEU A 21 -12.78 -6.00 17.21
CA LEU A 21 -11.38 -5.62 17.09
C LEU A 21 -11.33 -4.15 17.49
N HIS A 22 -11.10 -3.92 18.78
CA HIS A 22 -10.78 -2.62 19.30
C HIS A 22 -9.52 -2.18 18.55
N ALA A 23 -9.67 -1.16 17.68
CA ALA A 23 -8.61 -0.20 17.50
C ALA A 23 -8.05 0.11 18.89
N GLN A 24 -6.75 0.31 19.05
CA GLN A 24 -6.14 0.73 20.31
C GLN A 24 -6.76 2.08 20.70
N VAL A 25 -7.97 2.05 21.28
CA VAL A 25 -8.57 3.16 21.98
C VAL A 25 -7.58 3.37 23.12
N SER A 26 -6.94 4.52 23.16
CA SER A 26 -6.40 4.99 24.43
C SER A 26 -7.64 5.25 25.30
N VAL A 27 -8.19 4.18 25.88
CA VAL A 27 -9.33 4.20 26.82
C VAL A 27 -8.80 4.88 28.09
N GLY A 28 -8.68 6.20 28.03
CA GLY A 28 -8.13 7.00 29.11
C GLY A 28 -8.52 8.47 29.07
N LEU A 29 -9.09 8.95 27.95
CA LEU A 29 -9.52 10.35 27.83
C LEU A 29 -10.92 10.45 27.24
N SER A 30 -11.91 10.54 28.13
CA SER A 30 -13.30 10.87 27.80
C SER A 30 -13.61 12.30 28.25
N VAL A 31 -14.02 13.15 27.30
CA VAL A 31 -14.32 14.57 27.54
C VAL A 31 -15.81 14.81 27.27
N ARG A 32 -16.44 15.75 27.99
CA ARG A 32 -17.89 16.07 27.83
C ARG A 32 -18.17 17.21 26.84
N ILE A 33 -17.15 17.97 26.50
CA ILE A 33 -17.20 19.10 25.55
C ILE A 33 -16.44 18.67 24.30
N GLY A 34 -16.97 18.95 23.12
CA GLY A 34 -16.33 18.56 21.86
C GLY A 34 -15.11 19.40 21.50
N PRO A 35 -14.18 18.86 20.69
CA PRO A 35 -13.05 19.62 20.19
C PRO A 35 -13.51 20.80 19.31
N PRO A 36 -12.77 21.92 19.28
CA PRO A 36 -13.04 22.99 18.33
C PRO A 36 -12.96 22.51 16.88
N ALA A 37 -13.50 23.28 15.94
CA ALA A 37 -13.35 22.99 14.52
C ALA A 37 -11.86 22.90 14.11
N ILE A 38 -11.56 22.13 13.06
CA ILE A 38 -10.23 22.07 12.47
C ILE A 38 -9.82 23.50 12.03
N PRO A 39 -8.65 24.01 12.48
CA PRO A 39 -8.10 25.27 12.01
C PRO A 39 -7.86 25.26 10.50
N VAL A 40 -7.99 26.42 9.88
CA VAL A 40 -7.58 26.61 8.48
C VAL A 40 -6.10 26.98 8.48
N TYR A 41 -5.31 26.28 7.70
CA TYR A 41 -3.88 26.53 7.56
C TYR A 41 -3.39 25.99 6.23
N GLU A 42 -2.14 26.29 5.89
CA GLU A 42 -1.48 25.78 4.70
C GLU A 42 -0.43 24.72 5.05
N GLN A 43 -0.25 23.75 4.17
CA GLN A 43 0.82 22.79 4.30
C GLN A 43 2.15 23.47 3.93
N PRO A 44 3.16 23.47 4.83
CA PRO A 44 4.49 23.98 4.50
C PRO A 44 5.13 23.12 3.42
N ILE A 45 6.13 23.65 2.73
CA ILE A 45 6.85 22.88 1.71
C ILE A 45 7.49 21.63 2.31
N CYS A 46 7.37 20.49 1.62
CA CYS A 46 8.03 19.25 2.03
C CYS A 46 9.54 19.46 2.09
N PRO A 47 10.19 19.11 3.21
CA PRO A 47 11.58 19.48 3.43
C PRO A 47 12.57 18.56 2.70
N ALA A 48 12.20 17.30 2.42
CA ALA A 48 13.02 16.32 1.72
C ALA A 48 12.18 15.16 1.19
N ASP A 49 12.72 14.41 0.21
CA ASP A 49 12.15 13.16 -0.26
C ASP A 49 11.97 12.14 0.89
N GLY A 50 10.93 11.32 0.80
CA GLY A 50 10.61 10.30 1.81
C GLY A 50 9.85 10.80 3.05
N TYR A 51 9.69 12.11 3.25
CA TYR A 51 8.84 12.65 4.32
C TYR A 51 7.36 12.55 3.96
N LEU A 52 6.53 12.16 4.93
CA LEU A 52 5.08 12.05 4.78
C LEU A 52 4.39 13.13 5.61
N TRP A 53 3.31 13.68 5.07
CA TRP A 53 2.52 14.67 5.77
C TRP A 53 1.74 14.00 6.90
N THR A 54 1.85 14.56 8.11
CA THR A 54 1.01 14.21 9.25
C THR A 54 0.17 15.45 9.59
N PRO A 55 -1.17 15.37 9.47
CA PRO A 55 -1.98 16.56 9.70
C PRO A 55 -2.02 16.94 11.18
N GLY A 56 -2.28 18.21 11.45
CA GLY A 56 -2.51 18.66 12.81
C GLY A 56 -3.82 18.13 13.36
N TYR A 57 -3.91 18.02 14.68
CA TYR A 57 -5.09 17.51 15.39
C TYR A 57 -5.26 18.19 16.75
N TRP A 58 -6.49 18.20 17.24
CA TRP A 58 -6.77 18.55 18.63
C TRP A 58 -6.36 17.38 19.52
N ALA A 59 -5.41 17.61 20.42
CA ALA A 59 -5.18 16.76 21.58
C ALA A 59 -5.86 17.41 22.80
N TYR A 60 -5.86 16.71 23.94
CA TYR A 60 -6.45 17.21 25.16
C TYR A 60 -5.51 16.93 26.35
N GLY A 61 -5.42 17.89 27.26
CA GLY A 61 -4.60 17.82 28.47
C GLY A 61 -5.17 18.73 29.56
N ASP A 62 -4.40 19.03 30.59
CA ASP A 62 -4.88 19.74 31.78
C ASP A 62 -5.52 21.11 31.49
N GLY A 63 -5.02 21.83 30.47
CA GLY A 63 -5.56 23.11 30.02
C GLY A 63 -6.74 23.02 29.03
N GLY A 64 -7.26 21.82 28.77
CA GLY A 64 -8.27 21.51 27.78
C GLY A 64 -7.70 21.11 26.41
N TYR A 65 -8.46 21.37 25.34
CA TYR A 65 -8.02 21.11 23.97
C TYR A 65 -6.83 21.99 23.59
N TYR A 66 -5.78 21.38 23.05
CA TYR A 66 -4.64 22.07 22.44
C TYR A 66 -4.35 21.49 21.05
N TRP A 67 -3.91 22.36 20.14
CA TRP A 67 -3.61 21.97 18.78
C TRP A 67 -2.18 21.43 18.70
N VAL A 68 -2.03 20.22 18.15
CA VAL A 68 -0.73 19.71 17.72
C VAL A 68 -0.54 20.13 16.26
N PRO A 69 0.46 20.96 15.92
CA PRO A 69 0.65 21.44 14.56
C PRO A 69 0.88 20.29 13.57
N GLY A 70 0.34 20.39 12.36
CA GLY A 70 0.66 19.45 11.29
C GLY A 70 2.13 19.54 10.90
N ALA A 71 2.75 18.43 10.53
CA ALA A 71 4.18 18.39 10.23
C ALA A 71 4.53 17.35 9.16
N TRP A 72 5.59 17.61 8.41
CA TRP A 72 6.27 16.59 7.62
C TRP A 72 7.10 15.69 8.54
N VAL A 73 6.82 14.39 8.53
CA VAL A 73 7.47 13.40 9.38
C VAL A 73 8.11 12.32 8.52
N ALA A 74 9.35 11.96 8.84
CA ALA A 74 9.98 10.81 8.23
C ALA A 74 9.34 9.53 8.79
N PRO A 75 8.80 8.63 7.95
CA PRO A 75 8.12 7.44 8.42
C PRO A 75 9.11 6.51 9.13
N PRO A 76 8.64 5.72 10.12
CA PRO A 76 9.52 4.79 10.87
C PRO A 76 10.05 3.64 10.01
N SER A 77 9.39 3.34 8.89
CA SER A 77 9.83 2.36 7.90
C SER A 77 9.33 2.72 6.51
N ILE A 78 9.94 2.13 5.49
CA ILE A 78 9.42 2.20 4.12
C ILE A 78 8.11 1.42 4.05
N GLY A 79 7.15 1.91 3.26
CA GLY A 79 5.89 1.22 2.99
C GLY A 79 4.78 1.48 4.01
N VAL A 80 5.04 2.24 5.08
CA VAL A 80 3.99 2.66 6.02
C VAL A 80 3.46 4.06 5.70
N LEU A 81 2.19 4.27 6.01
CA LEU A 81 1.44 5.51 5.90
C LEU A 81 0.90 5.87 7.28
N TRP A 82 0.65 7.16 7.49
CA TRP A 82 0.11 7.65 8.75
C TRP A 82 -1.42 7.63 8.73
N THR A 83 -2.02 7.03 9.75
CA THR A 83 -3.45 7.18 10.09
C THR A 83 -3.58 8.27 11.16
N PRO A 84 -4.27 9.39 10.88
CA PRO A 84 -4.44 10.47 11.83
C PRO A 84 -5.14 10.04 13.12
N ALA A 85 -4.75 10.67 14.23
CA ALA A 85 -5.50 10.59 15.47
C ALA A 85 -6.83 11.33 15.32
N TRP A 86 -7.90 10.85 15.96
CA TRP A 86 -9.24 11.41 15.80
C TRP A 86 -10.08 11.30 17.07
N TRP A 87 -11.11 12.15 17.17
CA TRP A 87 -12.10 12.11 18.26
C TRP A 87 -13.39 11.43 17.79
N GLY A 88 -13.88 10.47 18.55
CA GLY A 88 -15.19 9.86 18.38
C GLY A 88 -16.16 10.33 19.46
N PHE A 89 -17.36 10.71 19.09
CA PHE A 89 -18.46 11.03 19.99
C PHE A 89 -19.46 9.90 20.01
N ASP A 90 -19.57 9.23 21.15
CA ASP A 90 -20.53 8.17 21.41
C ASP A 90 -20.95 8.20 22.89
N GLY A 91 -22.20 7.85 23.18
CA GLY A 91 -22.68 7.78 24.57
C GLY A 91 -22.55 9.07 25.40
N GLY A 92 -22.50 10.24 24.76
CA GLY A 92 -22.35 11.54 25.45
C GLY A 92 -20.91 11.90 25.82
N VAL A 93 -19.92 11.14 25.37
CA VAL A 93 -18.50 11.40 25.61
C VAL A 93 -17.71 11.46 24.32
N TYR A 94 -16.66 12.27 24.32
CA TYR A 94 -15.66 12.33 23.26
C TYR A 94 -14.46 11.47 23.66
N ALA A 95 -14.17 10.43 22.88
CA ALA A 95 -13.05 9.51 23.07
C ALA A 95 -11.95 9.76 22.04
N PHE A 96 -10.70 9.79 22.49
CA PHE A 96 -9.54 9.97 21.61
C PHE A 96 -9.01 8.64 21.08
N HIS A 97 -8.86 8.56 19.76
CA HIS A 97 -8.21 7.46 19.07
C HIS A 97 -6.83 7.92 18.60
N SER A 98 -5.78 7.30 19.16
CA SER A 98 -4.40 7.63 18.81
C SER A 98 -4.09 7.26 17.35
N GLY A 99 -3.31 8.10 16.70
CA GLY A 99 -2.81 7.84 15.35
C GLY A 99 -1.72 6.76 15.35
N TYR A 100 -1.50 6.16 14.17
CA TYR A 100 -0.53 5.09 14.00
C TYR A 100 0.00 5.03 12.57
N TRP A 101 1.16 4.42 12.41
CA TRP A 101 1.71 4.04 11.12
C TRP A 101 1.30 2.59 10.77
N GLY A 102 0.94 2.36 9.51
CA GLY A 102 0.59 1.03 9.01
C GLY A 102 0.75 0.94 7.49
N PRO A 103 0.71 -0.25 6.88
CA PRO A 103 0.83 -0.39 5.43
C PRO A 103 -0.33 0.26 4.67
N HIS A 104 -1.49 0.40 5.32
CA HIS A 104 -2.64 1.14 4.82
C HIS A 104 -3.04 2.23 5.81
N VAL A 105 -3.64 3.31 5.29
CA VAL A 105 -4.33 4.30 6.12
C VAL A 105 -5.68 3.72 6.53
N GLY A 106 -5.92 3.63 7.83
CA GLY A 106 -7.17 3.13 8.38
C GLY A 106 -8.18 4.23 8.68
N PHE A 107 -9.24 3.87 9.41
CA PHE A 107 -10.30 4.81 9.75
C PHE A 107 -9.81 5.89 10.72
N TYR A 108 -9.95 7.15 10.31
CA TYR A 108 -9.66 8.33 11.13
C TYR A 108 -10.91 9.19 11.37
N GLY A 109 -12.07 8.54 11.58
CA GLY A 109 -13.31 9.24 11.92
C GLY A 109 -14.02 9.91 10.74
N GLY A 110 -13.58 9.72 9.51
CA GLY A 110 -14.17 10.46 8.37
C GLY A 110 -13.81 11.94 8.32
N ILE A 111 -12.96 12.40 9.23
CA ILE A 111 -12.63 13.80 9.43
C ILE A 111 -11.77 14.29 8.27
N ASN A 112 -12.11 15.44 7.72
CA ASN A 112 -11.28 16.10 6.73
C ASN A 112 -10.16 16.87 7.45
N TYR A 113 -8.95 16.32 7.41
CA TYR A 113 -7.74 16.96 7.90
C TYR A 113 -7.00 17.76 6.82
N GLY A 114 -7.47 17.71 5.56
CA GLY A 114 -6.84 18.35 4.42
C GLY A 114 -5.59 17.61 3.92
N PHE A 115 -4.96 18.15 2.87
CA PHE A 115 -3.65 17.71 2.37
C PHE A 115 -3.53 16.21 2.08
N GLY A 116 -4.62 15.63 1.56
CA GLY A 116 -4.71 14.22 1.21
C GLY A 116 -5.52 13.38 2.19
N TYR A 117 -5.85 13.91 3.36
CA TYR A 117 -6.73 13.27 4.34
C TYR A 117 -8.14 13.87 4.27
N GLY A 118 -8.87 13.54 3.20
CA GLY A 118 -10.21 14.08 2.94
C GLY A 118 -11.37 13.43 3.70
N GLY A 119 -11.09 12.41 4.52
CA GLY A 119 -12.07 11.63 5.28
C GLY A 119 -12.00 10.12 5.02
N SER A 120 -11.26 9.67 4.01
CA SER A 120 -10.93 8.26 3.82
C SER A 120 -9.60 8.12 3.09
N GLY A 121 -8.82 7.09 3.43
CA GLY A 121 -7.52 6.82 2.82
C GLY A 121 -6.57 8.03 2.89
N TYR A 122 -5.64 8.07 1.94
CA TYR A 122 -4.70 9.18 1.78
C TYR A 122 -4.36 9.42 0.31
N TYR A 123 -4.47 10.68 -0.11
CA TYR A 123 -4.30 11.11 -1.50
C TYR A 123 -3.07 12.00 -1.72
N GLY A 124 -2.27 12.26 -0.69
CA GLY A 124 -1.05 13.09 -0.79
C GLY A 124 0.11 12.39 -1.50
N GLY A 125 0.04 11.08 -1.67
CA GLY A 125 1.05 10.30 -2.39
C GLY A 125 0.86 8.80 -2.22
N ARG A 126 1.81 8.01 -2.70
CA ARG A 126 1.80 6.54 -2.57
C ARG A 126 3.21 5.99 -2.59
N TRP A 127 3.43 4.84 -1.93
CA TRP A 127 4.65 4.08 -2.10
C TRP A 127 4.71 3.44 -3.49
N SER A 128 5.87 3.51 -4.14
CA SER A 128 6.14 2.90 -5.44
C SER A 128 7.61 2.47 -5.51
N GLY A 129 7.87 1.17 -5.62
CA GLY A 129 9.24 0.66 -5.72
C GLY A 129 10.15 1.02 -4.54
N GLY A 130 9.60 1.15 -3.33
CA GLY A 130 10.34 1.54 -2.13
C GLY A 130 10.56 3.05 -1.95
N HIS A 131 10.13 3.87 -2.91
CA HIS A 131 10.17 5.33 -2.82
C HIS A 131 8.76 5.90 -2.65
N PHE A 132 8.64 7.02 -1.93
CA PHE A 132 7.36 7.69 -1.79
C PHE A 132 7.14 8.63 -2.98
N ALA A 133 6.10 8.38 -3.76
CA ALA A 133 5.70 9.20 -4.90
C ALA A 133 4.67 10.23 -4.45
N TYR A 134 4.94 11.51 -4.66
CA TYR A 134 4.08 12.59 -4.20
C TYR A 134 3.03 12.97 -5.24
N ASN A 135 1.77 13.07 -4.80
CA ASN A 135 0.70 13.62 -5.62
C ASN A 135 0.74 15.15 -5.54
N THR A 136 1.26 15.80 -6.57
CA THR A 136 1.40 17.27 -6.63
C THR A 136 0.08 18.03 -6.77
N ALA A 137 -1.03 17.33 -7.02
CA ALA A 137 -2.38 17.92 -6.94
C ALA A 137 -2.84 18.18 -5.48
N VAL A 138 -2.10 17.64 -4.50
CA VAL A 138 -2.49 17.63 -3.08
C VAL A 138 -1.34 18.07 -2.18
N SER A 139 -0.14 17.54 -2.42
CA SER A 139 1.04 17.74 -1.59
C SER A 139 1.89 18.90 -2.08
N HIS A 140 2.26 19.78 -1.14
CA HIS A 140 3.14 20.91 -1.37
C HIS A 140 4.61 20.48 -1.34
N VAL A 141 5.16 20.17 -2.52
CA VAL A 141 6.54 19.68 -2.68
C VAL A 141 7.35 20.57 -3.63
N ASN A 142 8.65 20.71 -3.36
CA ASN A 142 9.58 21.33 -4.29
C ASN A 142 9.97 20.33 -5.38
N ARG A 143 9.41 20.47 -6.59
CA ARG A 143 9.65 19.57 -7.73
C ARG A 143 11.08 19.64 -8.30
N THR A 144 11.85 20.66 -7.92
CA THR A 144 13.26 20.78 -8.29
C THR A 144 14.16 19.86 -7.45
N ILE A 145 13.70 19.47 -6.26
CA ILE A 145 14.46 18.61 -5.32
C ILE A 145 13.83 17.22 -5.21
N ILE A 146 12.50 17.15 -5.30
CA ILE A 146 11.73 15.91 -5.20
C ILE A 146 11.23 15.54 -6.59
N HIS A 147 11.81 14.50 -7.18
CA HIS A 147 11.51 14.09 -8.55
C HIS A 147 10.45 12.98 -8.64
N ASN A 148 10.29 12.19 -7.58
CA ASN A 148 9.27 11.12 -7.54
C ASN A 148 7.88 11.73 -7.31
N THR A 149 7.30 12.30 -8.37
CA THR A 149 6.05 13.04 -8.32
C THR A 149 5.10 12.59 -9.41
N TYR A 150 3.81 12.75 -9.18
CA TYR A 150 2.75 12.56 -10.17
C TYR A 150 1.61 13.54 -9.91
N VAL A 151 0.61 13.55 -10.80
CA VAL A 151 -0.62 14.32 -10.64
C VAL A 151 -1.80 13.35 -10.68
N ASN A 152 -2.65 13.37 -9.66
CA ASN A 152 -3.95 12.69 -9.67
C ASN A 152 -4.99 13.55 -8.95
N ASN A 153 -6.02 13.97 -9.69
CA ASN A 153 -7.11 14.80 -9.19
C ASN A 153 -8.30 14.00 -8.65
N SER A 154 -8.21 12.67 -8.64
CA SER A 154 -9.29 11.75 -8.25
C SER A 154 -9.35 11.59 -6.72
N PHE A 155 -9.66 12.68 -6.03
CA PHE A 155 -9.87 12.70 -4.59
C PHE A 155 -11.11 13.53 -4.25
N ALA A 156 -11.84 13.12 -3.22
CA ALA A 156 -13.03 13.84 -2.79
C ALA A 156 -12.62 15.21 -2.22
N ARG A 157 -13.29 16.28 -2.70
CA ARG A 157 -13.19 17.61 -2.09
C ARG A 157 -14.21 17.67 -0.97
N ASN A 158 -13.71 17.68 0.26
CA ASN A 158 -14.49 17.89 1.46
C ASN A 158 -14.03 19.22 2.06
N ASN A 159 -14.95 20.12 2.36
CA ASN A 159 -14.66 21.42 2.98
C ASN A 159 -15.13 21.47 4.44
N SER A 160 -15.56 20.33 5.00
CA SER A 160 -15.93 20.23 6.40
C SER A 160 -14.73 20.54 7.30
N ARG A 161 -15.01 21.28 8.37
CA ARG A 161 -14.07 21.59 9.46
C ARG A 161 -14.43 20.88 10.75
N ALA A 162 -15.35 19.90 10.70
CA ALA A 162 -15.65 19.07 11.85
C ALA A 162 -14.40 18.31 12.30
N SER A 163 -14.17 18.24 13.61
CA SER A 163 -12.95 17.69 14.22
C SER A 163 -13.18 16.38 14.97
N PHE A 164 -14.40 15.84 14.88
CA PHE A 164 -14.79 14.58 15.50
C PHE A 164 -15.82 13.84 14.64
N ASN A 165 -15.91 12.53 14.85
CA ASN A 165 -16.94 11.66 14.29
C ASN A 165 -18.07 11.47 15.30
N GLY A 166 -19.33 11.45 14.87
CA GLY A 166 -20.51 11.22 15.73
C GLY A 166 -21.53 12.35 15.60
N ARG A 167 -22.56 12.32 16.45
CA ARG A 167 -23.65 13.33 16.43
C ARG A 167 -23.08 14.74 16.62
N GLY A 168 -23.37 15.65 15.70
CA GLY A 168 -22.86 17.03 15.71
C GLY A 168 -21.50 17.22 15.02
N GLY A 169 -20.86 16.12 14.59
CA GLY A 169 -19.62 16.12 13.82
C GLY A 169 -19.79 15.42 12.47
N VAL A 170 -18.74 14.73 12.02
CA VAL A 170 -18.82 13.89 10.83
C VAL A 170 -19.60 12.61 11.14
N THR A 171 -20.55 12.23 10.30
CA THR A 171 -21.24 10.93 10.42
C THR A 171 -20.69 9.95 9.38
N ALA A 172 -19.49 9.43 9.62
CA ALA A 172 -18.83 8.45 8.75
C ALA A 172 -18.69 7.09 9.44
N ARG A 173 -18.69 6.01 8.66
CA ARG A 173 -18.46 4.65 9.13
C ARG A 173 -17.21 4.06 8.46
N PRO A 174 -16.47 3.16 9.12
CA PRO A 174 -15.34 2.47 8.50
C PRO A 174 -15.74 1.73 7.22
N SER A 175 -14.97 1.93 6.16
CA SER A 175 -15.07 1.15 4.92
C SER A 175 -14.42 -0.24 5.08
N ARG A 176 -14.54 -1.10 4.06
CA ARG A 176 -13.83 -2.39 4.05
C ARG A 176 -12.31 -2.23 4.11
N ASN A 177 -11.76 -1.21 3.43
CA ASN A 177 -10.32 -0.94 3.45
C ASN A 177 -9.87 -0.49 4.83
N ASP A 178 -10.69 0.30 5.52
CA ASP A 178 -10.40 0.71 6.89
C ASP A 178 -10.40 -0.48 7.86
N GLN A 179 -11.34 -1.41 7.67
CA GLN A 179 -11.41 -2.64 8.47
C GLN A 179 -10.23 -3.59 8.19
N MET A 180 -9.67 -3.56 6.98
CA MET A 180 -8.42 -4.26 6.66
C MET A 180 -7.25 -3.59 7.38
N ALA A 181 -7.14 -2.26 7.27
CA ALA A 181 -6.10 -1.48 7.95
C ALA A 181 -6.12 -1.65 9.48
N ALA A 182 -7.30 -1.81 10.08
CA ALA A 182 -7.45 -2.09 11.51
C ALA A 182 -6.84 -3.44 11.94
N ARG A 183 -6.68 -4.39 11.02
CA ARG A 183 -6.06 -5.71 11.26
C ARG A 183 -4.56 -5.71 10.96
N ASP A 184 -4.05 -4.69 10.30
CA ASP A 184 -2.63 -4.58 9.99
C ASP A 184 -1.80 -4.39 11.26
N ARG A 185 -0.51 -4.72 11.17
CA ARG A 185 0.44 -4.37 12.22
C ARG A 185 0.60 -2.85 12.27
N HIS A 186 0.36 -2.27 13.44
CA HIS A 186 0.52 -0.84 13.69
C HIS A 186 1.86 -0.55 14.37
N ILE A 187 2.48 0.57 13.98
CA ILE A 187 3.61 1.17 14.68
C ILE A 187 3.08 2.48 15.30
N PRO A 188 3.27 2.71 16.61
CA PRO A 188 2.80 3.94 17.25
C PRO A 188 3.53 5.18 16.69
N ALA A 189 3.08 6.35 17.13
CA ALA A 189 3.79 7.60 16.85
C ALA A 189 5.28 7.49 17.24
N THR A 190 6.16 8.05 16.40
CA THR A 190 7.61 8.05 16.65
C THR A 190 7.96 8.95 17.85
N SER A 191 9.16 8.79 18.42
CA SER A 191 9.64 9.66 19.50
C SER A 191 9.64 11.14 19.13
N ASN A 192 9.95 11.47 17.87
CA ASN A 192 9.89 12.85 17.37
C ASN A 192 8.45 13.39 17.34
N GLN A 193 7.48 12.56 16.95
CA GLN A 193 6.06 12.95 16.99
C GLN A 193 5.56 13.12 18.43
N MET A 194 5.97 12.24 19.35
CA MET A 194 5.62 12.38 20.77
C MET A 194 6.23 13.63 21.40
N ALA A 195 7.50 13.95 21.07
CA ALA A 195 8.15 15.19 21.50
C ALA A 195 7.42 16.42 20.94
N HIS A 196 7.04 16.41 19.66
CA HIS A 196 6.26 17.46 19.01
C HIS A 196 4.91 17.70 19.71
N GLN A 197 4.18 16.63 20.04
CA GLN A 197 2.94 16.74 20.82
C GLN A 197 3.19 17.32 22.21
N ARG A 198 4.26 16.91 22.91
CA ARG A 198 4.62 17.44 24.23
C ARG A 198 4.97 18.94 24.18
N THR A 199 5.67 19.38 23.15
CA THR A 199 5.95 20.82 22.95
C THR A 199 4.65 21.59 22.72
N ALA A 200 3.70 21.04 21.97
CA ALA A 200 2.39 21.65 21.80
C ALA A 200 1.59 21.69 23.12
N SER A 201 1.67 20.64 23.94
CA SER A 201 0.93 20.54 25.20
C SER A 201 1.39 21.52 26.28
N THR A 202 2.61 22.04 26.20
CA THR A 202 3.13 23.05 27.14
C THR A 202 3.05 24.48 26.58
N ASN A 203 2.75 24.64 25.30
CA ASN A 203 2.64 25.95 24.67
C ASN A 203 1.22 26.52 24.83
N ARG A 204 1.05 27.51 25.71
CA ARG A 204 -0.24 28.15 25.99
C ARG A 204 -0.94 28.68 24.73
N SER A 205 -0.19 29.15 23.74
CA SER A 205 -0.76 29.67 22.47
C SER A 205 -1.40 28.60 21.59
N GLN A 206 -1.20 27.31 21.90
CA GLN A 206 -1.84 26.17 21.21
C GLN A 206 -3.16 25.76 21.84
N PHE A 207 -3.46 26.21 23.06
CA PHE A 207 -4.70 25.85 23.74
C PHE A 207 -5.90 26.65 23.21
N ALA A 208 -6.99 25.94 22.93
CA ALA A 208 -8.26 26.51 22.52
C ALA A 208 -8.79 27.54 23.54
N SER A 209 -8.53 27.33 24.83
CA SER A 209 -8.90 28.25 25.91
C SER A 209 -8.10 29.56 25.91
N ALA A 210 -6.97 29.65 25.21
CA ALA A 210 -6.23 30.91 25.00
C ALA A 210 -6.53 31.53 23.64
N ASN A 211 -6.65 30.68 22.61
CA ASN A 211 -6.65 31.11 21.22
C ASN A 211 -8.02 31.01 20.54
N HIS A 212 -9.06 30.59 21.27
CA HIS A 212 -10.43 30.43 20.77
C HIS A 212 -10.53 29.49 19.55
N GLY A 213 -9.71 28.44 19.53
CA GLY A 213 -9.64 27.46 18.43
C GLY A 213 -8.79 27.91 17.23
N ARG A 214 -7.98 28.97 17.38
CA ARG A 214 -7.12 29.54 16.34
C ARG A 214 -5.64 29.48 16.77
N PRO A 215 -4.99 28.32 16.66
CA PRO A 215 -3.61 28.14 17.11
C PRO A 215 -2.63 29.08 16.42
N ALA A 216 -1.66 29.59 17.19
CA ALA A 216 -0.60 30.46 16.67
C ALA A 216 0.27 29.76 15.61
N VAL A 217 0.51 28.46 15.81
CA VAL A 217 1.18 27.61 14.81
C VAL A 217 0.26 26.44 14.51
N ALA A 218 -0.33 26.44 13.32
CA ALA A 218 -1.22 25.37 12.88
C ALA A 218 -0.49 24.25 12.12
N ALA A 219 0.63 24.59 11.47
CA ALA A 219 1.55 23.66 10.82
C ALA A 219 3.00 24.08 11.07
N GLU A 220 3.83 23.09 11.42
CA GLU A 220 5.23 23.26 11.75
C GLU A 220 6.09 23.26 10.48
N ARG A 221 6.97 24.26 10.35
CA ARG A 221 7.98 24.27 9.30
C ARG A 221 9.16 23.42 9.74
N ALA A 222 9.50 22.41 8.96
CA ALA A 222 10.59 21.53 9.31
C ALA A 222 11.94 22.27 9.32
N ASN A 223 12.79 21.98 10.32
CA ASN A 223 14.17 22.43 10.34
C ASN A 223 15.00 21.64 9.31
N THR A 224 15.30 22.27 8.17
CA THR A 224 15.96 21.65 7.00
C THR A 224 17.32 21.02 7.33
N LYS A 225 18.08 21.57 8.28
CA LYS A 225 19.37 20.98 8.70
C LYS A 225 19.21 19.66 9.45
N ALA A 226 18.19 19.56 10.30
CA ALA A 226 17.88 18.32 11.02
C ALA A 226 17.30 17.26 10.06
N VAL A 227 16.45 17.70 9.14
CA VAL A 227 15.83 16.85 8.12
C VAL A 227 16.86 16.18 7.22
N ASN A 228 17.82 16.94 6.67
CA ASN A 228 18.81 16.37 5.75
C ASN A 228 19.64 15.26 6.40
N ARG A 229 19.95 15.38 7.71
CA ARG A 229 20.64 14.33 8.47
C ARG A 229 19.81 13.07 8.59
N GLN A 230 18.52 13.21 8.92
CA GLN A 230 17.62 12.07 9.10
C GLN A 230 17.28 11.37 7.78
N ALA A 231 17.05 12.13 6.70
CA ALA A 231 16.87 11.58 5.36
C ALA A 231 18.11 10.77 4.93
N SER A 232 19.31 11.33 5.06
CA SER A 232 20.56 10.65 4.70
C SER A 232 20.73 9.32 5.46
N ALA A 233 20.39 9.30 6.75
CA ALA A 233 20.43 8.09 7.57
C ALA A 233 19.44 7.02 7.07
N GLN A 234 18.20 7.40 6.72
CA GLN A 234 17.20 6.47 6.17
C GLN A 234 17.63 5.90 4.82
N HIS A 235 18.16 6.74 3.92
CA HIS A 235 18.69 6.27 2.63
C HIS A 235 19.87 5.31 2.84
N ALA A 236 20.75 5.57 3.81
CA ALA A 236 21.84 4.66 4.14
C ALA A 236 21.34 3.30 4.66
N THR A 237 20.35 3.29 5.57
CA THR A 237 19.74 2.05 6.08
C THR A 237 19.01 1.27 4.98
N ALA A 238 18.26 1.96 4.11
CA ALA A 238 17.58 1.35 2.97
C ALA A 238 18.59 0.74 1.97
N ARG A 239 19.71 1.42 1.72
CA ARG A 239 20.79 0.89 0.88
C ARG A 239 21.45 -0.34 1.51
N ALA A 240 21.72 -0.31 2.82
CA ALA A 240 22.32 -1.42 3.55
C ALA A 240 21.42 -2.66 3.57
N THR A 241 20.11 -2.49 3.79
CA THR A 241 19.11 -3.58 3.74
C THR A 241 18.97 -4.17 2.34
N ASN A 242 18.99 -3.34 1.29
CA ASN A 242 19.00 -3.83 -0.09
C ASN A 242 20.29 -4.59 -0.44
N HIS A 243 21.45 -4.12 0.01
CA HIS A 243 22.73 -4.83 -0.21
C HIS A 243 22.78 -6.18 0.51
N SER A 244 22.27 -6.25 1.74
CA SER A 244 22.19 -7.53 2.48
C SER A 244 21.19 -8.51 1.85
N ALA A 245 20.03 -8.04 1.40
CA ALA A 245 19.08 -8.87 0.66
C ALA A 245 19.67 -9.40 -0.67
N ASN A 246 20.44 -8.57 -1.38
CA ASN A 246 21.12 -8.98 -2.61
C ASN A 246 22.26 -9.97 -2.34
N ALA A 247 23.03 -9.76 -1.27
CA ALA A 247 24.07 -10.68 -0.83
C ALA A 247 23.48 -12.07 -0.47
N GLN A 248 22.36 -12.09 0.25
CA GLN A 248 21.64 -13.34 0.55
C GLN A 248 21.15 -14.05 -0.73
N ARG A 249 20.64 -13.30 -1.73
CA ARG A 249 20.28 -13.87 -3.04
C ARG A 249 21.49 -14.42 -3.79
N SER A 250 22.65 -13.76 -3.73
CA SER A 250 23.88 -14.27 -4.36
C SER A 250 24.39 -15.54 -3.69
N VAL A 251 24.32 -15.64 -2.36
CA VAL A 251 24.70 -16.85 -1.63
C VAL A 251 23.74 -18.00 -1.98
N ALA A 252 22.42 -17.75 -2.00
CA ALA A 252 21.44 -18.75 -2.42
C ALA A 252 21.62 -19.21 -3.88
N ARG A 253 22.05 -18.30 -4.77
CA ARG A 253 22.37 -18.67 -6.16
C ARG A 253 23.65 -19.51 -6.24
N ALA A 254 24.67 -19.17 -5.47
CA ALA A 254 25.93 -19.91 -5.40
C ALA A 254 25.71 -21.33 -4.86
N THR A 255 24.97 -21.50 -3.76
CA THR A 255 24.64 -22.82 -3.21
C THR A 255 23.87 -23.69 -4.19
N ASN A 256 22.92 -23.12 -4.93
CA ASN A 256 22.21 -23.83 -6.00
C ASN A 256 23.14 -24.26 -7.15
N HIS A 257 24.14 -23.46 -7.51
CA HIS A 257 25.14 -23.85 -8.53
C HIS A 257 26.07 -24.94 -8.01
N SER A 258 26.47 -24.90 -6.73
CA SER A 258 27.25 -25.95 -6.06
C SER A 258 26.50 -27.28 -6.04
N ALA A 259 25.21 -27.26 -5.67
CA ALA A 259 24.36 -28.44 -5.63
C ALA A 259 24.18 -29.07 -7.03
N ASN A 260 24.01 -28.23 -8.06
CA ASN A 260 23.89 -28.71 -9.44
C ASN A 260 25.22 -29.29 -9.97
N ALA A 261 26.37 -28.71 -9.59
CA ALA A 261 27.68 -29.24 -9.91
C ALA A 261 27.95 -30.59 -9.21
N GLN A 262 27.51 -30.76 -7.96
CA GLN A 262 27.60 -32.05 -7.26
C GLN A 262 26.72 -33.12 -7.94
N HIS A 263 25.52 -32.76 -8.38
CA HIS A 263 24.65 -33.66 -9.14
C HIS A 263 25.23 -34.06 -10.50
N SER A 264 25.91 -33.15 -11.21
CA SER A 264 26.53 -33.46 -12.50
C SER A 264 27.75 -34.39 -12.35
N VAL A 265 28.57 -34.19 -11.30
CA VAL A 265 29.68 -35.10 -10.98
C VAL A 265 29.17 -36.48 -10.57
N ALA A 266 28.13 -36.57 -9.73
CA ALA A 266 27.51 -37.84 -9.34
C ALA A 266 26.89 -38.58 -10.54
N ARG A 267 26.36 -37.84 -11.53
CA ARG A 267 25.85 -38.43 -12.78
C ARG A 267 26.98 -38.93 -13.67
N ALA A 268 28.08 -38.19 -13.77
CA ALA A 268 29.26 -38.60 -14.53
C ALA A 268 29.91 -39.87 -13.97
N THR A 269 30.08 -39.97 -12.64
CA THR A 269 30.62 -41.16 -11.98
C THR A 269 29.71 -42.38 -12.18
N ASN A 270 28.39 -42.21 -12.14
CA ASN A 270 27.44 -43.29 -12.43
C ASN A 270 27.51 -43.76 -13.89
N HIS A 271 27.67 -42.86 -14.85
CA HIS A 271 27.86 -43.23 -16.26
C HIS A 271 29.18 -43.99 -16.48
N GLN A 272 30.24 -43.60 -15.77
CA GLN A 272 31.54 -44.24 -15.85
C GLN A 272 31.53 -45.66 -15.23
N ALA A 273 30.89 -45.82 -14.07
CA ALA A 273 30.69 -47.14 -13.45
C ALA A 273 29.87 -48.09 -14.34
N ARG A 274 28.81 -47.56 -14.98
CA ARG A 274 27.97 -48.34 -15.90
C ARG A 274 28.71 -48.74 -17.18
N ALA A 275 29.61 -47.89 -17.69
CA ALA A 275 30.46 -48.20 -18.84
C ALA A 275 31.52 -49.28 -18.53
N THR A 276 32.09 -49.29 -17.31
CA THR A 276 33.04 -50.32 -16.87
C THR A 276 32.36 -51.67 -16.71
N ASN A 277 31.18 -51.72 -16.07
CA ASN A 277 30.40 -52.94 -15.91
C ASN A 277 29.97 -53.53 -17.27
N ASN A 278 29.60 -52.69 -18.24
CA ASN A 278 29.23 -53.18 -19.57
C ASN A 278 30.44 -53.79 -20.32
N ARG A 279 31.66 -53.26 -20.14
CA ARG A 279 32.88 -53.81 -20.74
C ARG A 279 33.26 -55.17 -20.15
N GLN A 280 33.10 -55.36 -18.84
CA GLN A 280 33.32 -56.66 -18.18
C GLN A 280 32.29 -57.72 -18.62
N ALA A 281 31.02 -57.34 -18.77
CA ALA A 281 29.99 -58.25 -19.27
C ALA A 281 30.25 -58.71 -20.72
N SER A 282 30.74 -57.82 -21.60
CA SER A 282 31.14 -58.20 -22.96
C SER A 282 32.42 -59.04 -23.02
N ALA A 283 33.33 -58.91 -22.06
CA ALA A 283 34.54 -59.74 -21.97
C ALA A 283 34.24 -61.16 -21.44
N GLN A 284 33.17 -61.33 -20.65
CA GLN A 284 32.73 -62.64 -20.18
C GLN A 284 31.95 -63.43 -21.26
N HIS A 285 31.28 -62.74 -22.19
CA HIS A 285 30.61 -63.40 -23.32
C HIS A 285 31.57 -63.90 -24.42
N SER A 286 32.82 -63.44 -24.46
CA SER A 286 33.83 -63.91 -25.43
C SER A 286 34.55 -65.19 -25.02
N VAL A 287 34.44 -65.64 -23.76
CA VAL A 287 35.11 -66.87 -23.26
C VAL A 287 34.17 -68.09 -23.26
N ALA A 288 32.87 -67.88 -23.41
CA ALA A 288 31.85 -68.93 -23.38
C ALA A 288 31.44 -69.48 -24.76
N ARG A 289 32.19 -69.17 -25.84
CA ARG A 289 31.84 -69.58 -27.22
C ARG A 289 32.85 -70.51 -27.91
N SER A 290 33.76 -71.12 -27.15
CA SER A 290 34.73 -72.11 -27.64
C SER A 290 34.36 -73.51 -27.17
N ASN A 291 33.20 -74.04 -27.59
CA ASN A 291 32.94 -75.49 -27.72
C ASN A 291 31.48 -75.74 -28.12
N THR A 292 31.23 -75.85 -29.43
CA THR A 292 30.39 -76.90 -30.04
C THR A 292 30.49 -76.79 -31.57
N ASN A 293 31.32 -77.69 -32.12
CA ASN A 293 31.24 -78.24 -33.48
C ASN A 293 29.94 -79.09 -33.53
N THR A 294 29.13 -79.29 -34.58
CA THR A 294 29.34 -79.37 -36.03
C THR A 294 27.95 -79.48 -36.71
N GLN A 295 27.82 -79.05 -37.99
CA GLN A 295 26.84 -79.46 -39.03
C GLN A 295 25.36 -78.99 -38.87
N HIS A 296 24.62 -78.47 -39.86
CA HIS A 296 24.61 -78.60 -41.32
C HIS A 296 24.22 -77.27 -42.04
N ALA A 297 24.63 -77.18 -43.32
CA ALA A 297 24.29 -76.19 -44.36
C ALA A 297 22.76 -76.11 -44.66
N ASN A 298 22.14 -75.17 -45.41
CA ASN A 298 22.52 -74.43 -46.61
C ASN A 298 21.38 -73.40 -46.95
N VAL A 299 21.64 -72.50 -47.92
CA VAL A 299 20.69 -71.77 -48.81
C VAL A 299 20.30 -70.30 -48.49
N SER A 300 21.12 -69.40 -49.07
CA SER A 300 20.80 -68.39 -50.11
C SER A 300 19.88 -67.16 -49.88
N ARG A 301 20.49 -66.01 -50.26
CA ARG A 301 19.98 -64.82 -51.02
C ARG A 301 19.66 -63.49 -50.29
N GLN A 302 20.55 -62.52 -50.58
CA GLN A 302 20.42 -61.06 -50.81
C GLN A 302 19.07 -60.55 -51.36
N PRO A 303 18.82 -59.20 -51.52
CA PRO A 303 19.63 -58.00 -51.16
C PRO A 303 18.83 -56.79 -50.60
N SER A 304 19.51 -55.70 -50.20
CA SER A 304 19.31 -54.28 -50.58
C SER A 304 19.64 -53.30 -49.43
N VAL A 305 20.77 -52.57 -49.49
CA VAL A 305 21.04 -51.22 -50.04
C VAL A 305 20.29 -50.07 -49.32
N GLN A 306 21.09 -49.09 -48.86
CA GLN A 306 20.92 -47.62 -48.98
C GLN A 306 20.91 -46.86 -47.63
N HIS A 307 21.99 -46.21 -47.18
CA HIS A 307 22.74 -45.00 -47.61
C HIS A 307 22.21 -43.66 -47.07
N ASN A 308 23.14 -42.95 -46.40
CA ASN A 308 23.35 -41.51 -46.29
C ASN A 308 22.42 -40.55 -45.51
N ALA A 309 23.05 -40.01 -44.46
CA ALA A 309 23.43 -38.60 -44.30
C ALA A 309 22.39 -37.55 -43.82
N PRO A 310 22.85 -36.45 -43.19
CA PRO A 310 22.09 -35.69 -42.19
C PRO A 310 21.54 -34.35 -42.72
N GLN A 311 20.50 -33.82 -42.07
CA GLN A 311 20.14 -32.40 -42.20
C GLN A 311 19.66 -31.74 -40.89
N ARG A 312 20.02 -30.45 -40.81
CA ARG A 312 19.74 -29.44 -39.80
C ARG A 312 18.25 -29.13 -39.66
N ILE A 313 17.80 -28.76 -38.45
CA ILE A 313 16.67 -27.83 -38.26
C ILE A 313 17.06 -26.76 -37.23
N SER A 314 16.78 -25.53 -37.62
CA SER A 314 17.00 -24.24 -36.98
C SER A 314 15.97 -23.87 -35.91
N MET A 315 16.42 -23.06 -34.94
CA MET A 315 15.76 -21.93 -34.26
C MET A 315 14.21 -21.89 -34.19
N GLN A 316 13.67 -21.81 -32.96
CA GLN A 316 12.43 -21.05 -32.73
C GLN A 316 12.38 -20.41 -31.34
N GLN A 317 12.53 -19.09 -31.38
CA GLN A 317 12.41 -18.11 -30.31
C GLN A 317 10.93 -17.73 -30.18
N HIS A 318 10.31 -17.98 -29.02
CA HIS A 318 8.94 -17.55 -28.76
C HIS A 318 8.94 -16.14 -28.14
N GLN A 319 8.69 -15.13 -28.97
CA GLN A 319 8.24 -13.80 -28.56
C GLN A 319 6.72 -13.84 -28.34
N ALA A 320 6.27 -13.50 -27.13
CA ALA A 320 4.86 -13.20 -26.86
C ALA A 320 4.73 -11.69 -26.71
N ASN A 321 4.37 -11.01 -27.82
CA ASN A 321 3.96 -9.62 -27.83
C ASN A 321 2.52 -9.57 -28.40
N ARG A 322 1.54 -9.26 -27.56
CA ARG A 322 0.21 -8.79 -28.00
C ARG A 322 -0.13 -7.52 -27.24
N ALA A 323 0.18 -6.40 -27.88
CA ALA A 323 -0.41 -5.09 -27.59
C ALA A 323 -1.85 -5.05 -28.14
N PRO A 324 -2.81 -4.40 -27.46
CA PRO A 324 -4.11 -4.10 -28.05
C PRO A 324 -4.02 -2.88 -28.99
N ALA A 325 -4.54 -3.03 -30.21
CA ALA A 325 -4.69 -1.93 -31.16
C ALA A 325 -5.76 -0.91 -30.71
N PRO A 326 -5.61 0.38 -31.07
CA PRO A 326 -6.57 1.44 -30.75
C PRO A 326 -7.83 1.35 -31.62
N ARG A 327 -8.98 1.64 -31.00
CA ARG A 327 -10.31 1.67 -31.65
C ARG A 327 -10.43 2.90 -32.56
N PRO A 328 -11.15 2.81 -33.71
CA PRO A 328 -11.39 3.97 -34.56
C PRO A 328 -12.33 4.99 -33.90
N MET A 329 -12.01 6.27 -34.12
CA MET A 329 -12.81 7.45 -33.79
C MET A 329 -14.22 7.36 -34.39
N GLY A 330 -15.23 7.45 -33.51
CA GLY A 330 -16.58 7.84 -33.90
C GLY A 330 -16.64 9.35 -34.08
N GLN A 331 -17.28 9.79 -35.17
CA GLN A 331 -17.57 11.17 -35.50
C GLN A 331 -18.44 11.85 -34.42
N PRO A 332 -18.34 13.18 -34.24
CA PRO A 332 -19.22 13.92 -33.35
C PRO A 332 -20.63 14.06 -33.94
N GLN A 333 -21.62 13.48 -33.27
CA GLN A 333 -23.03 13.84 -33.46
C GLN A 333 -23.27 15.25 -32.89
N GLN A 334 -23.65 16.17 -33.77
CA GLN A 334 -24.27 17.44 -33.42
C GLN A 334 -25.51 17.17 -32.55
N HIS A 335 -25.47 17.60 -31.29
CA HIS A 335 -26.68 17.86 -30.52
C HIS A 335 -26.95 19.37 -30.54
N SER A 336 -28.10 19.68 -31.11
CA SER A 336 -28.74 20.98 -31.20
C SER A 336 -28.87 21.61 -29.82
N GLN A 337 -28.40 22.85 -29.69
CA GLN A 337 -28.76 23.74 -28.58
C GLN A 337 -30.26 24.03 -28.60
N PRO A 338 -30.99 24.00 -27.47
CA PRO A 338 -32.19 24.78 -27.30
C PRO A 338 -31.79 26.25 -27.06
N GLN A 339 -32.26 27.13 -27.94
CA GLN A 339 -32.17 28.59 -27.80
C GLN A 339 -32.74 29.04 -26.45
N HIS A 340 -31.90 29.65 -25.61
CA HIS A 340 -32.39 30.58 -24.60
C HIS A 340 -32.73 31.89 -25.32
N GLN A 341 -34.02 32.15 -25.51
CA GLN A 341 -34.54 33.48 -25.83
C GLN A 341 -34.22 34.43 -24.68
N ALA A 342 -33.21 35.27 -24.88
CA ALA A 342 -33.04 36.50 -24.12
C ALA A 342 -34.15 37.48 -24.53
N SER A 343 -35.16 37.62 -23.69
CA SER A 343 -36.16 38.68 -23.80
C SER A 343 -35.73 39.85 -22.92
N ARG A 344 -35.26 40.93 -23.54
CA ARG A 344 -35.37 42.35 -23.12
C ARG A 344 -34.62 43.21 -24.16
N PRO A 345 -35.03 44.46 -24.45
CA PRO A 345 -35.70 45.39 -23.53
C PRO A 345 -36.90 46.17 -24.12
N SER A 346 -37.68 46.80 -23.25
CA SER A 346 -38.43 48.02 -23.58
C SER A 346 -38.31 48.99 -22.40
N PRO A 347 -37.81 50.22 -22.63
CA PRO A 347 -37.88 51.30 -21.65
C PRO A 347 -39.06 52.22 -21.98
N GLY A 348 -39.86 52.52 -20.97
CA GLY A 348 -40.95 53.49 -21.04
C GLY A 348 -41.84 53.30 -19.83
N GLY A 349 -42.20 54.28 -19.03
CA GLY A 349 -41.86 55.70 -19.00
C GLY A 349 -42.30 56.20 -17.62
N GLU A 350 -41.91 57.42 -17.31
CA GLU A 350 -42.35 58.20 -16.14
C GLU A 350 -43.87 58.17 -15.93
N HIS A 351 -44.31 58.23 -14.67
CA HIS A 351 -45.10 59.35 -14.16
C HIS A 351 -45.42 59.19 -12.65
N ARG A 352 -45.11 60.27 -11.89
CA ARG A 352 -45.83 60.88 -10.74
C ARG A 352 -46.99 60.04 -10.14
N LYS A 353 -47.11 59.87 -8.82
CA LYS A 353 -47.10 60.86 -7.73
C LYS A 353 -46.72 60.21 -6.41
#